data_AF-A0A6V7V291-F1
#
_entry.id   AF-A0A6V7V291-F1
#
_cell.length_a   1.000
_cell.length_b   1.000
_cell.length_c   1.000
_cell.angle_alpha   90.00
_cell.angle_beta   90.00
_cell.angle_gamma   90.00
#
_symmetry.space_group_name_H-M   'P 1'
#
loop_
_entity.id
_entity.type
_entity.pdbx_description
1 polymer ?
#
loop_
_entity_poly.entity_id
_entity_poly.type
_entity_poly.pdbx_seq_one_letter_code
_entity_poly.pdbx_strand_id
1 'polypeptide(L)'
;MNFIRRLRVPRLNDKGKWVVCVAGGVFTCGFAYALEHTADASDFVVHPFQLPWSHGGLIDSLDMASVRRGYEVYKQVCAACHSMQYIRYRHFVNNFMSEDEAKAEAAEIEVDFIDDKGVPAKRPGLLNDFLPSPYPNKQAAEAANNGAEPPDLSLMGWARDDGDNYVFHLLTGYGFDPPEGVLCEEGKAYNPYFPNGSVLAMPQQLFDEGIEYKDGTPATMSQQAKDVVTYLRWACEQWHDKRKQYAIKLALLIPIVSFVLVYWKRKVWTQIKSEKWFHRTVKGREWTPDSKFPPPPKDAPSLKRLN
;
A
#
# COMPACT_ATOMS: atom_id res chain seq x y z
N MET A 1 -41.81 -49.82 -14.63
CA MET A 1 -40.33 -49.68 -14.59
C MET A 1 -39.99 -48.21 -14.33
N ASN A 2 -39.77 -47.83 -13.07
CA ASN A 2 -39.26 -46.50 -12.69
C ASN A 2 -38.08 -46.71 -11.74
N PHE A 3 -36.86 -46.54 -12.25
CA PHE A 3 -35.62 -46.75 -11.50
C PHE A 3 -34.86 -45.42 -11.37
N ILE A 4 -35.31 -44.55 -10.46
CA ILE A 4 -34.53 -43.38 -10.06
C ILE A 4 -33.68 -43.79 -8.86
N ARG A 5 -32.42 -44.15 -9.12
CA ARG A 5 -31.38 -44.27 -8.08
C ARG A 5 -31.08 -42.87 -7.55
N ARG A 6 -31.57 -42.54 -6.34
CA ARG A 6 -31.05 -41.42 -5.56
C ARG A 6 -29.58 -41.67 -5.25
N LEU A 7 -28.68 -40.93 -5.90
CA LEU A 7 -27.28 -40.82 -5.51
C LEU A 7 -27.22 -40.26 -4.08
N ARG A 8 -26.77 -41.10 -3.14
CA ARG A 8 -26.54 -40.72 -1.75
C ARG A 8 -25.21 -39.96 -1.69
N VAL A 9 -25.28 -38.63 -1.67
CA VAL A 9 -24.10 -37.79 -1.38
C VAL A 9 -23.59 -38.14 0.03
N PRO A 10 -22.29 -38.45 0.23
CA PRO A 10 -21.75 -38.74 1.55
C PRO A 10 -21.90 -37.50 2.46
N ARG A 11 -22.46 -37.67 3.67
CA ARG A 11 -22.41 -36.62 4.70
C ARG A 11 -20.96 -36.48 5.15
N LEU A 12 -20.31 -35.38 4.76
CA LEU A 12 -19.00 -34.98 5.27
C LEU A 12 -19.06 -34.77 6.78
N ASN A 13 -18.08 -35.31 7.50
CA ASN A 13 -17.88 -35.04 8.93
C ASN A 13 -17.49 -33.55 9.15
N ASP A 14 -17.67 -33.03 10.36
CA ASP A 14 -17.45 -31.59 10.62
C ASP A 14 -16.00 -31.14 10.35
N LYS A 15 -15.01 -32.06 10.41
CA LYS A 15 -13.63 -31.80 9.99
C LYS A 15 -13.51 -31.63 8.46
N GLY A 16 -14.22 -32.44 7.67
CA GLY A 16 -14.25 -32.35 6.21
C GLY A 16 -14.97 -31.11 5.69
N LYS A 17 -15.99 -30.63 6.41
CA LYS A 17 -16.67 -29.37 6.07
C LYS A 17 -15.74 -28.16 6.22
N TRP A 18 -14.93 -28.11 7.27
CA TRP A 18 -13.94 -27.04 7.46
C TRP A 18 -12.87 -27.04 6.37
N VAL A 19 -12.36 -28.21 5.98
CA VAL A 19 -11.35 -28.32 4.91
C VAL A 19 -11.91 -27.88 3.55
N VAL A 20 -13.15 -28.27 3.23
CA VAL A 20 -13.79 -27.88 1.96
C VAL A 20 -14.13 -26.39 1.92
N CYS A 21 -14.58 -25.79 3.03
CA CYS A 21 -14.83 -24.34 3.09
C CYS A 21 -13.54 -23.51 2.99
N VAL A 22 -12.45 -23.95 3.64
CA VAL A 22 -11.15 -23.26 3.57
C VAL A 22 -10.53 -23.41 2.18
N ALA A 23 -10.54 -24.61 1.60
CA ALA A 23 -10.04 -24.84 0.25
C ALA A 23 -10.88 -24.11 -0.81
N GLY A 24 -12.20 -24.08 -0.66
CA GLY A 24 -13.11 -23.33 -1.53
C GLY A 24 -12.86 -21.83 -1.47
N GLY A 25 -12.70 -21.26 -0.27
CA GLY A 25 -12.42 -19.83 -0.09
C GLY A 25 -11.07 -19.40 -0.67
N VAL A 26 -10.02 -20.22 -0.50
CA VAL A 26 -8.69 -19.95 -1.08
C VAL A 26 -8.73 -20.05 -2.60
N PHE A 27 -9.46 -21.02 -3.16
CA PHE A 27 -9.58 -21.19 -4.62
C PHE A 27 -10.40 -20.07 -5.26
N THR A 28 -11.52 -19.65 -4.67
CA THR A 28 -12.34 -18.56 -5.20
C THR A 28 -11.64 -17.21 -5.12
N CYS A 29 -10.91 -16.94 -4.03
CA CYS A 29 -10.13 -15.69 -3.91
C CYS A 29 -8.91 -15.71 -4.84
N GLY A 30 -8.21 -16.83 -4.97
CA GLY A 30 -7.07 -16.97 -5.89
C GLY A 30 -7.49 -16.87 -7.36
N PHE A 31 -8.66 -17.41 -7.72
CA PHE A 31 -9.20 -17.31 -9.07
C PHE A 31 -9.71 -15.90 -9.40
N ALA A 32 -10.38 -15.23 -8.46
CA ALA A 32 -10.78 -13.83 -8.63
C ALA A 32 -9.57 -12.90 -8.78
N TYR A 33 -8.54 -13.10 -7.94
CA TYR A 33 -7.26 -12.38 -8.07
C TYR A 33 -6.60 -12.61 -9.43
N ALA A 34 -6.60 -13.86 -9.93
CA ALA A 34 -6.06 -14.16 -11.25
C ALA A 34 -6.89 -13.57 -12.41
N LEU A 35 -8.21 -13.44 -12.25
CA LEU A 35 -9.10 -12.85 -13.24
C LEU A 35 -9.01 -11.32 -13.27
N GLU A 36 -8.78 -10.68 -12.12
CA GLU A 36 -8.49 -9.24 -12.03
C GLU A 36 -7.06 -8.88 -12.47
N HIS A 37 -6.17 -9.86 -12.63
CA HIS A 37 -4.79 -9.68 -13.10
C HIS A 37 -4.55 -10.29 -14.49
N THR A 38 -5.59 -10.40 -15.32
CA THR A 38 -5.40 -10.69 -16.74
C THR A 38 -4.63 -9.54 -17.39
N ALA A 39 -3.42 -9.83 -17.87
CA ALA A 39 -2.56 -8.86 -18.56
C ALA A 39 -3.29 -8.30 -19.79
N ASP A 40 -3.67 -7.03 -19.72
CA ASP A 40 -4.23 -6.29 -20.84
C ASP A 40 -3.07 -5.63 -21.59
N ALA A 41 -2.63 -6.27 -22.67
CA ALA A 41 -1.54 -5.77 -23.52
C ALA A 41 -2.05 -4.85 -24.64
N SER A 42 -3.25 -4.28 -24.49
CA SER A 42 -3.91 -3.47 -25.52
C SER A 42 -3.48 -2.00 -25.53
N ASP A 43 -2.96 -1.50 -24.40
CA ASP A 43 -2.35 -0.19 -24.30
C ASP A 43 -0.83 -0.34 -24.41
N PHE A 44 -0.19 0.35 -25.35
CA PHE A 44 1.27 0.35 -25.59
C PHE A 44 2.07 0.95 -24.41
N VAL A 45 1.93 0.39 -23.21
CA VAL A 45 2.52 0.87 -21.96
C VAL A 45 3.37 -0.25 -21.39
N VAL A 46 4.65 0.04 -21.17
CA VAL A 46 5.57 -0.93 -20.55
C VAL A 46 5.34 -0.91 -19.04
N HIS A 47 5.05 -2.07 -18.45
CA HIS A 47 4.95 -2.18 -17.01
C HIS A 47 6.32 -1.95 -16.33
N PRO A 48 6.38 -1.15 -15.26
CA PRO A 48 7.59 -0.95 -14.48
C PRO A 48 8.17 -2.25 -13.92
N PHE A 49 9.50 -2.36 -13.90
CA PHE A 49 10.18 -3.44 -13.18
C PHE A 49 10.20 -3.15 -11.67
N GLN A 50 9.99 -4.18 -10.84
CA GLN A 50 9.99 -4.07 -9.38
C GLN A 50 11.41 -3.90 -8.85
N LEU A 51 11.75 -2.69 -8.39
CA LEU A 51 13.08 -2.35 -7.89
C LEU A 51 13.23 -2.74 -6.40
N PRO A 52 14.43 -3.14 -5.96
CA PRO A 52 14.69 -3.48 -4.57
C PRO A 52 14.89 -2.20 -3.73
N TRP A 53 13.80 -1.47 -3.48
CA TRP A 53 13.82 -0.27 -2.63
C TRP A 53 14.26 -0.61 -1.21
N SER A 54 15.03 0.30 -0.58
CA SER A 54 15.45 0.17 0.81
C SER A 54 14.27 0.06 1.78
N HIS A 55 13.12 0.64 1.44
CA HIS A 55 11.88 0.62 2.21
C HIS A 55 10.86 -0.42 1.72
N GLY A 56 11.26 -1.34 0.84
CA GLY A 56 10.37 -2.33 0.22
C GLY A 56 9.91 -3.45 1.17
N GLY A 57 10.70 -3.83 2.18
CA GLY A 57 10.36 -4.92 3.08
C GLY A 57 9.34 -4.55 4.16
N LEU A 58 8.86 -5.56 4.89
CA LEU A 58 7.79 -5.40 5.89
C LEU A 58 8.19 -4.54 7.10
N ILE A 59 9.48 -4.52 7.43
CA ILE A 59 10.02 -3.85 8.61
C ILE A 59 11.05 -2.76 8.27
N ASP A 60 11.34 -2.58 6.99
CA ASP A 60 12.38 -1.64 6.56
C ASP A 60 11.88 -0.20 6.61
N SER A 61 12.67 0.72 7.18
CA SER A 61 12.35 2.14 7.21
C SER A 61 12.75 2.84 5.92
N LEU A 62 12.28 4.07 5.73
CA LEU A 62 12.82 4.95 4.70
C LEU A 62 14.26 5.35 5.03
N ASP A 63 15.09 5.48 3.99
CA ASP A 63 16.43 6.04 4.12
C ASP A 63 16.34 7.58 4.17
N MET A 64 16.39 8.15 5.37
CA MET A 64 16.28 9.61 5.55
C MET A 64 17.42 10.40 4.88
N ALA A 65 18.59 9.80 4.66
CA ALA A 65 19.67 10.45 3.92
C ALA A 65 19.31 10.56 2.42
N SER A 66 18.71 9.51 1.86
CA SER A 66 18.13 9.55 0.50
C SER A 66 16.94 10.51 0.41
N VAL A 67 16.08 10.61 1.44
CA VAL A 67 15.01 11.62 1.50
C VAL A 67 15.60 13.05 1.49
N ARG A 68 16.66 13.31 2.25
CA ARG A 68 17.33 14.63 2.27
C ARG A 68 17.87 15.00 0.89
N ARG A 69 18.58 14.08 0.24
CA ARG A 69 19.09 14.26 -1.13
C ARG A 69 17.95 14.41 -2.14
N GLY A 70 16.86 13.67 -1.97
CA GLY A 70 15.68 13.76 -2.83
C GLY A 70 14.97 15.11 -2.75
N TYR A 71 14.96 15.73 -1.57
CA TYR A 71 14.50 17.11 -1.40
C TYR A 71 15.39 18.09 -2.18
N GLU A 72 16.72 17.88 -2.19
CA GLU A 72 17.63 18.72 -2.98
C GLU A 72 17.33 18.61 -4.49
N VAL A 73 17.07 17.41 -5.01
CA VAL A 73 16.63 17.19 -6.40
C VAL A 73 15.30 17.90 -6.66
N TYR A 74 14.31 17.71 -5.77
CA TYR A 74 13.01 18.38 -5.90
C TYR A 74 13.17 19.90 -5.95
N LYS A 75 13.92 20.49 -5.01
CA LYS A 75 14.12 21.93 -4.91
C LYS A 75 14.80 22.53 -6.14
N GLN A 76 15.83 21.85 -6.65
CA GLN A 76 16.65 22.37 -7.75
C GLN A 76 16.06 22.10 -9.14
N VAL A 77 15.29 21.01 -9.30
CA VAL A 77 14.77 20.57 -10.60
C VAL A 77 13.25 20.69 -10.67
N CYS A 78 12.54 20.05 -9.76
CA CYS A 78 11.10 19.85 -9.88
C CYS A 78 10.26 21.05 -9.41
N ALA A 79 10.71 21.80 -8.40
CA ALA A 79 9.97 22.89 -7.76
C ALA A 79 9.69 24.08 -8.69
N ALA A 80 10.40 24.15 -9.83
CA ALA A 80 10.14 25.15 -10.86
C ALA A 80 8.82 24.92 -11.62
N CYS A 81 8.33 23.67 -11.68
CA CYS A 81 7.12 23.31 -12.45
C CYS A 81 6.07 22.57 -11.62
N HIS A 82 6.48 21.84 -10.58
CA HIS A 82 5.59 21.05 -9.75
C HIS A 82 5.32 21.69 -8.40
N SER A 83 4.05 21.69 -7.99
CA SER A 83 3.66 22.04 -6.62
C SER A 83 3.81 20.85 -5.67
N MET A 84 3.89 21.15 -4.37
CA MET A 84 3.74 20.19 -3.28
C MET A 84 2.89 20.80 -2.16
N GLN A 85 1.59 20.92 -2.43
CA GLN A 85 0.62 21.65 -1.60
C GLN A 85 0.40 21.08 -0.20
N TYR A 86 0.73 19.80 0.06
CA TYR A 86 0.50 19.19 1.38
C TYR A 86 1.75 19.17 2.27
N ILE A 87 2.88 19.66 1.77
CA ILE A 87 4.15 19.68 2.50
C ILE A 87 4.44 21.10 3.01
N ARG A 88 4.89 21.17 4.26
CA ARG A 88 5.30 22.38 4.96
C ARG A 88 6.69 22.18 5.53
N TYR A 89 7.44 23.24 5.74
CA TYR A 89 8.82 23.17 6.27
C TYR A 89 8.91 22.52 7.65
N ARG A 90 7.86 22.64 8.49
CA ARG A 90 7.76 21.94 9.79
C ARG A 90 7.79 20.42 9.66
N HIS A 91 7.45 19.87 8.49
CA HIS A 91 7.56 18.43 8.26
C HIS A 91 9.02 17.98 8.12
N PHE A 92 9.96 18.86 7.81
CA PHE A 92 11.38 18.48 7.63
C PHE A 92 12.09 18.29 8.96
N VAL A 93 11.64 19.05 9.98
CA VAL A 93 12.19 19.06 11.33
C VAL A 93 12.14 17.67 11.96
N ASN A 94 13.29 17.21 12.46
CA ASN A 94 13.48 15.90 13.11
C ASN A 94 13.18 14.68 12.21
N ASN A 95 13.01 14.87 10.90
CA ASN A 95 12.96 13.78 9.93
C ASN A 95 14.28 13.72 9.16
N PHE A 96 14.60 14.77 8.40
CA PHE A 96 15.83 14.83 7.61
C PHE A 96 16.58 16.17 7.74
N MET A 97 16.01 17.16 8.43
CA MET A 97 16.66 18.43 8.78
C MET A 97 16.54 18.71 10.28
N SER A 98 17.50 19.45 10.83
CA SER A 98 17.36 20.06 12.14
C SER A 98 16.34 21.21 12.10
N GLU A 99 15.88 21.67 13.26
CA GLU A 99 14.94 22.80 13.32
C GLU A 99 15.56 24.09 12.74
N ASP A 100 16.83 24.35 13.03
CA ASP A 100 17.54 25.53 12.55
C ASP A 100 17.81 25.47 11.04
N GLU A 101 18.15 24.28 10.53
CA GLU A 101 18.27 24.05 9.08
C GLU A 101 16.94 24.29 8.36
N ALA A 102 15.84 23.75 8.88
CA ALA A 102 14.52 23.91 8.29
C ALA A 102 14.02 25.36 8.36
N LYS A 103 14.38 26.11 9.41
CA LYS A 103 14.09 27.55 9.51
C LYS A 103 14.88 28.36 8.49
N ALA A 104 16.18 28.06 8.33
CA ALA A 104 17.01 28.71 7.33
C ALA A 104 16.47 28.44 5.92
N GLU A 105 16.12 27.19 5.64
CA GLU A 105 15.53 26.75 4.38
C GLU A 105 14.18 27.43 4.09
N ALA A 106 13.31 27.57 5.10
CA ALA A 106 12.04 28.30 4.96
C ALA A 106 12.26 29.80 4.74
N ALA A 107 13.29 30.39 5.34
CA ALA A 107 13.56 31.82 5.23
C ALA A 107 14.09 32.23 3.85
N GLU A 108 14.51 31.29 3.00
CA GLU A 108 14.94 31.58 1.62
C GLU A 108 13.79 32.00 0.70
N ILE A 109 12.55 31.64 1.05
CA ILE A 109 11.38 32.04 0.27
C ILE A 109 10.74 33.30 0.86
N GLU A 110 10.20 34.14 -0.02
CA GLU A 110 9.32 35.24 0.37
C GLU A 110 7.86 34.78 0.31
N VAL A 111 7.14 34.97 1.42
CA VAL A 111 5.72 34.65 1.54
C VAL A 111 4.93 35.95 1.64
N ASP A 112 3.93 36.08 0.77
CA ASP A 112 3.00 37.20 0.81
C ASP A 112 2.16 37.14 2.10
N PHE A 113 2.02 38.27 2.78
CA PHE A 113 1.19 38.42 3.97
C PHE A 113 0.57 39.82 4.02
N ILE A 114 -0.36 40.03 4.94
CA ILE A 114 -0.96 41.33 5.22
C ILE A 114 -0.35 41.85 6.51
N ASP A 115 0.23 43.05 6.48
CA ASP A 115 0.83 43.67 7.65
C ASP A 115 -0.22 44.20 8.65
N ASP A 116 0.21 44.65 9.82
CA ASP A 116 -0.67 45.17 10.87
C ASP A 116 -1.48 46.42 10.45
N LYS A 117 -1.15 47.02 9.30
CA LYS A 117 -1.82 48.19 8.71
C LYS A 117 -2.78 47.80 7.58
N GLY A 118 -2.94 46.51 7.30
CA GLY A 118 -3.81 46.00 6.25
C GLY A 118 -3.21 46.10 4.85
N VAL A 119 -1.90 46.32 4.72
CA VAL A 119 -1.20 46.48 3.45
C VAL A 119 -0.55 45.15 3.03
N PRO A 120 -0.67 44.72 1.76
CA PRO A 120 0.08 43.58 1.24
C PRO A 120 1.58 43.82 1.37
N ALA A 121 2.27 42.90 2.03
CA ALA A 121 3.71 42.91 2.25
C ALA A 121 4.28 41.50 2.07
N LYS A 122 5.61 41.39 2.07
CA LYS A 122 6.33 40.12 1.99
C LYS A 122 7.15 39.89 3.24
N ARG A 123 7.19 38.65 3.71
CA ARG A 123 8.02 38.23 4.83
C ARG A 123 8.86 37.01 4.45
N PRO A 124 10.00 36.77 5.10
CA PRO A 124 10.66 35.48 5.01
C PRO A 124 9.71 34.36 5.45
N GLY A 125 9.85 33.19 4.81
CA GLY A 125 9.06 32.02 5.14
C GLY A 125 9.34 31.51 6.56
N LEU A 126 8.32 30.86 7.12
CA LEU A 126 8.32 30.27 8.44
C LEU A 126 8.10 28.76 8.32
N LEU A 127 8.41 28.01 9.38
CA LEU A 127 8.20 26.55 9.42
C LEU A 127 6.76 26.12 9.08
N ASN A 128 5.76 26.96 9.39
CA ASN A 128 4.36 26.64 9.17
C ASN A 128 3.87 26.91 7.73
N ASP A 129 4.70 27.55 6.90
CA ASP A 129 4.39 27.82 5.51
C ASP A 129 4.54 26.57 4.65
N PHE A 130 3.79 26.54 3.55
CA PHE A 130 3.87 25.50 2.54
C PHE A 130 5.08 25.71 1.62
N LEU A 131 5.46 24.66 0.91
CA LEU A 131 6.37 24.82 -0.22
C LEU A 131 5.74 25.75 -1.28
N PRO A 132 6.53 26.64 -1.89
CA PRO A 132 6.00 27.61 -2.86
C PRO A 132 5.41 26.88 -4.06
N SER A 133 4.24 27.34 -4.52
CA SER A 133 3.66 26.88 -5.78
C SER A 133 4.32 27.63 -6.94
N PRO A 134 4.80 26.94 -7.98
CA PRO A 134 5.44 27.60 -9.13
C PRO A 134 4.47 28.46 -9.94
N TYR A 135 3.19 28.10 -9.92
CA TYR A 135 2.14 28.80 -10.66
C TYR A 135 1.03 29.27 -9.73
N PRO A 136 0.42 30.43 -10.01
CA PRO A 136 -0.70 30.96 -9.23
C PRO A 136 -2.02 30.21 -9.48
N ASN A 137 -2.17 29.62 -10.66
CA ASN A 137 -3.36 28.86 -11.06
C ASN A 137 -3.03 27.87 -12.19
N LYS A 138 -3.99 26.99 -12.45
CA LYS A 138 -3.93 25.96 -13.50
C LYS A 138 -3.67 26.54 -14.89
N GLN A 139 -4.34 27.62 -15.28
CA GLN A 139 -4.19 28.20 -16.61
C GLN A 139 -2.78 28.75 -16.85
N ALA A 140 -2.16 29.34 -15.82
CA ALA A 140 -0.77 29.78 -15.89
C ALA A 140 0.19 28.58 -16.03
N ALA A 141 -0.10 27.48 -15.33
CA ALA A 141 0.68 26.24 -15.44
C ALA A 141 0.60 25.62 -16.83
N GLU A 142 -0.60 25.51 -17.40
CA GLU A 142 -0.83 25.01 -18.76
C GLU A 142 -0.16 25.91 -19.81
N ALA A 143 -0.28 27.23 -19.67
CA ALA A 143 0.34 28.18 -20.59
C ALA A 143 1.87 28.08 -20.61
N ALA A 144 2.49 27.80 -19.45
CA ALA A 144 3.94 27.64 -19.33
C ALA A 144 4.45 26.28 -19.84
N ASN A 145 3.58 25.26 -19.95
CA ASN A 145 3.96 23.87 -20.23
C ASN A 145 3.18 23.28 -21.41
N ASN A 146 3.10 24.02 -22.53
CA ASN A 146 2.50 23.56 -23.80
C ASN A 146 1.07 22.99 -23.67
N GLY A 147 0.25 23.61 -22.82
CA GLY A 147 -1.14 23.22 -22.59
C GLY A 147 -1.34 22.09 -21.58
N ALA A 148 -0.27 21.56 -20.97
CA ALA A 148 -0.35 20.54 -19.94
C ALA A 148 -0.12 21.13 -18.54
N GLU A 149 -0.97 20.77 -17.59
CA GLU A 149 -0.78 21.14 -16.18
C GLU A 149 0.16 20.12 -15.51
N PRO A 150 1.33 20.52 -14.97
CA PRO A 150 2.15 19.63 -14.15
C PRO A 150 1.39 19.21 -12.89
N PRO A 151 1.26 17.89 -12.60
CA PRO A 151 0.53 17.44 -11.43
C PRO A 151 1.25 17.79 -10.12
N ASP A 152 0.49 18.02 -9.06
CA ASP A 152 1.02 18.16 -7.71
C ASP A 152 1.71 16.85 -7.26
N LEU A 153 2.92 16.97 -6.71
CA LEU A 153 3.74 15.83 -6.36
C LEU A 153 3.55 15.31 -4.94
N SER A 154 2.73 15.97 -4.12
CA SER A 154 2.58 15.62 -2.69
C SER A 154 2.15 14.17 -2.46
N LEU A 155 1.32 13.62 -3.35
CA LEU A 155 0.77 12.26 -3.26
C LEU A 155 1.18 11.36 -4.44
N MET A 156 2.20 11.75 -5.22
CA MET A 156 2.54 11.08 -6.48
C MET A 156 2.88 9.60 -6.31
N GLY A 157 3.58 9.22 -5.24
CA GLY A 157 3.93 7.82 -4.94
C GLY A 157 2.74 6.91 -4.64
N TRP A 158 1.55 7.45 -4.36
CA TRP A 158 0.30 6.69 -4.19
C TRP A 158 -0.70 6.91 -5.32
N ALA A 159 -0.57 8.01 -6.08
CA ALA A 159 -1.50 8.39 -7.13
C ALA A 159 -1.28 7.67 -8.47
N ARG A 160 -0.30 6.77 -8.55
CA ARG A 160 0.05 6.01 -9.75
C ARG A 160 0.20 4.54 -9.42
N ASP A 161 -0.17 3.70 -10.38
CA ASP A 161 0.03 2.26 -10.29
C ASP A 161 1.53 1.96 -10.18
N ASP A 162 1.89 0.91 -9.43
CA ASP A 162 3.26 0.56 -9.05
C ASP A 162 4.08 1.65 -8.29
N GLY A 163 3.49 2.83 -8.03
CA GLY A 163 4.01 3.88 -7.17
C GLY A 163 5.45 4.28 -7.47
N ASP A 164 6.34 4.02 -6.51
CA ASP A 164 7.77 4.36 -6.56
C ASP A 164 8.45 3.79 -7.82
N ASN A 165 8.12 2.56 -8.22
CA ASN A 165 8.70 1.95 -9.42
C ASN A 165 8.31 2.72 -10.68
N TYR A 166 7.03 3.08 -10.80
CA TYR A 166 6.54 3.85 -11.95
C TYR A 166 7.28 5.17 -12.07
N VAL A 167 7.39 5.94 -10.97
CA VAL A 167 8.04 7.26 -11.01
C VAL A 167 9.53 7.12 -11.36
N PHE A 168 10.22 6.12 -10.82
CA PHE A 168 11.64 5.89 -11.15
C PHE A 168 11.84 5.56 -12.64
N HIS A 169 11.06 4.62 -13.16
CA HIS A 169 11.15 4.21 -14.57
C HIS A 169 10.68 5.31 -15.51
N LEU A 170 9.70 6.13 -15.11
CA LEU A 170 9.31 7.32 -15.85
C LEU A 170 10.48 8.31 -15.97
N LEU A 171 11.17 8.60 -14.86
CA LEU A 171 12.27 9.57 -14.86
C LEU A 171 13.52 9.08 -15.61
N THR A 172 13.75 7.77 -15.66
CA THR A 172 14.94 7.15 -16.28
C THR A 172 14.67 6.54 -17.66
N GLY A 173 13.41 6.45 -18.08
CA GLY A 173 12.96 5.82 -19.33
C GLY A 173 12.98 6.73 -20.56
N TYR A 174 13.62 7.90 -20.48
CA TYR A 174 13.84 8.78 -21.62
C TYR A 174 15.02 8.32 -22.48
N GLY A 175 15.11 8.81 -23.72
CA GLY A 175 16.24 8.53 -24.63
C GLY A 175 16.00 7.41 -25.64
N PHE A 176 14.77 6.89 -25.74
CA PHE A 176 14.36 6.02 -26.83
C PHE A 176 13.68 6.85 -27.93
N ASP A 177 14.01 6.56 -29.19
CA ASP A 177 13.25 7.09 -30.32
C ASP A 177 11.83 6.50 -30.32
N PRO A 178 10.80 7.28 -30.68
CA PRO A 178 9.45 6.77 -30.77
C PRO A 178 9.38 5.64 -31.80
N PRO A 179 8.77 4.49 -31.47
CA PRO A 179 8.64 3.38 -32.42
C PRO A 179 7.77 3.79 -33.60
N GLU A 180 7.95 3.12 -34.74
CA GLU A 180 7.20 3.41 -35.96
C GLU A 180 5.67 3.37 -35.69
N GLY A 181 4.98 4.44 -36.08
CA GLY A 181 3.54 4.59 -35.87
C GLY A 181 3.12 5.41 -34.64
N VAL A 182 4.05 5.74 -33.73
CA VAL A 182 3.78 6.69 -32.63
C VAL A 182 4.16 8.09 -33.08
N LEU A 183 3.16 8.97 -33.20
CA LEU A 183 3.37 10.37 -33.53
C LEU A 183 3.55 11.19 -32.24
N CYS A 184 4.77 11.66 -32.00
CA CYS A 184 5.04 12.66 -30.97
C CYS A 184 4.73 14.06 -31.52
N GLU A 185 3.72 14.71 -30.96
CA GLU A 185 3.42 16.12 -31.26
C GLU A 185 4.59 17.02 -30.85
N GLU A 186 4.75 18.16 -31.54
CA GLU A 186 5.80 19.13 -31.25
C GLU A 186 5.71 19.62 -29.80
N GLY A 187 6.83 19.57 -29.07
CA GLY A 187 6.90 19.93 -27.66
C GLY A 187 6.54 18.81 -26.67
N LYS A 188 6.23 17.60 -27.14
CA LYS A 188 6.06 16.40 -26.30
C LYS A 188 7.22 15.42 -26.50
N ALA A 189 7.56 14.66 -25.46
CA ALA A 189 8.60 13.65 -25.44
C ALA A 189 8.01 12.24 -25.43
N TYR A 190 8.74 11.28 -26.00
CA TYR A 190 8.41 9.87 -25.92
C TYR A 190 8.93 9.26 -24.62
N ASN A 191 8.08 8.51 -23.92
CA ASN A 191 8.46 7.70 -22.77
C ASN A 191 7.58 6.43 -22.69
N PRO A 192 8.16 5.23 -22.80
CA PRO A 192 7.41 3.97 -22.88
C PRO A 192 6.61 3.63 -21.62
N TYR A 193 6.95 4.21 -20.46
CA TYR A 193 6.26 3.98 -19.20
C TYR A 193 5.04 4.89 -19.02
N PHE A 194 4.90 5.98 -19.80
CA PHE A 194 3.79 6.91 -19.64
C PHE A 194 2.49 6.35 -20.24
N PRO A 195 1.37 6.32 -19.49
CA PRO A 195 0.07 5.94 -20.04
C PRO A 195 -0.41 6.95 -21.10
N ASN A 196 -1.25 6.52 -22.04
CA ASN A 196 -1.74 7.31 -23.20
C ASN A 196 -0.77 7.37 -24.39
N GLY A 197 -0.32 6.21 -24.86
CA GLY A 197 0.47 6.11 -26.10
C GLY A 197 1.92 6.59 -25.95
N SER A 198 2.46 6.59 -24.73
CA SER A 198 3.86 6.91 -24.44
C SER A 198 4.30 8.32 -24.82
N VAL A 199 3.37 9.26 -24.98
CA VAL A 199 3.67 10.67 -25.32
C VAL A 199 3.36 11.57 -24.13
N LEU A 200 4.38 12.25 -23.63
CA LEU A 200 4.36 13.02 -22.39
C LEU A 200 4.80 14.48 -22.65
N ALA A 201 4.11 15.45 -22.07
CA ALA A 201 4.46 16.88 -22.20
C ALA A 201 5.70 17.30 -21.38
N MET A 202 6.19 16.44 -20.49
CA MET A 202 7.40 16.66 -19.69
C MET A 202 8.64 16.17 -20.46
N PRO A 203 9.59 17.05 -20.81
CA PRO A 203 10.88 16.63 -21.35
C PRO A 203 11.75 15.99 -20.27
N GLN A 204 12.83 15.33 -20.66
CA GLN A 204 13.78 14.76 -19.70
C GLN A 204 14.33 15.85 -18.77
N GLN A 205 14.16 15.68 -17.46
CA GLN A 205 14.59 16.64 -16.45
C GLN A 205 15.88 16.23 -15.72
N LEU A 206 16.15 14.92 -15.67
CA LEU A 206 17.31 14.39 -14.97
C LEU A 206 18.40 14.03 -15.97
N PHE A 207 19.59 14.56 -15.72
CA PHE A 207 20.81 14.31 -16.48
C PHE A 207 21.93 13.99 -15.50
N ASP A 208 22.95 13.27 -15.97
CA ASP A 208 24.16 13.04 -15.16
C ASP A 208 24.80 14.38 -14.78
N GLU A 209 25.17 14.51 -13.50
CA GLU A 209 25.73 15.73 -12.91
C GLU A 209 24.81 16.97 -13.00
N GLY A 210 23.50 16.75 -13.12
CA GLY A 210 22.49 17.83 -13.18
C GLY A 210 22.35 18.66 -11.90
N ILE A 211 22.79 18.14 -10.76
CA ILE A 211 22.87 18.85 -9.47
C ILE A 211 24.13 18.44 -8.72
N GLU A 212 24.52 19.23 -7.72
CA GLU A 212 25.57 18.86 -6.76
C GLU A 212 24.96 18.56 -5.39
N TYR A 213 25.16 17.33 -4.90
CA TYR A 213 24.70 16.95 -3.55
C TYR A 213 25.60 17.54 -2.48
N LYS A 214 24.99 18.01 -1.39
CA LYS A 214 25.75 18.57 -0.25
C LYS A 214 26.68 17.58 0.44
N ASP A 215 26.41 16.28 0.33
CA ASP A 215 27.21 15.21 0.94
C ASP A 215 28.27 14.61 0.00
N GLY A 216 28.38 15.13 -1.23
CA GLY A 216 29.35 14.67 -2.23
C GLY A 216 29.00 13.34 -2.91
N THR A 217 27.78 12.84 -2.76
CA THR A 217 27.32 11.67 -3.55
C THR A 217 27.39 11.98 -5.06
N PRO A 218 27.84 11.06 -5.92
CA PRO A 218 27.83 11.29 -7.36
C PRO A 218 26.39 11.41 -7.89
N ALA A 219 26.06 12.57 -8.44
CA ALA A 219 24.74 12.90 -8.95
C ALA A 219 24.48 12.32 -10.34
N THR A 220 24.55 11.00 -10.49
CA THR A 220 24.10 10.33 -11.72
C THR A 220 22.58 10.43 -11.87
N MET A 221 22.05 10.35 -13.09
CA MET A 221 20.62 10.40 -13.39
C MET A 221 19.83 9.37 -12.57
N SER A 222 20.32 8.13 -12.50
CA SER A 222 19.68 7.06 -11.72
C SER A 222 19.72 7.33 -10.21
N GLN A 223 20.80 7.95 -9.71
CA GLN A 223 20.92 8.27 -8.29
C GLN A 223 19.94 9.40 -7.92
N GLN A 224 19.86 10.44 -8.75
CA GLN A 224 18.87 11.51 -8.61
C GLN A 224 17.44 10.99 -8.65
N ALA A 225 17.12 10.09 -9.61
CA ALA A 225 15.82 9.45 -9.71
C ALA A 225 15.49 8.63 -8.45
N LYS A 226 16.45 7.85 -7.93
CA LYS A 226 16.27 7.07 -6.69
C LYS A 226 15.95 7.96 -5.50
N ASP A 227 16.69 9.06 -5.35
CA ASP A 227 16.53 9.94 -4.18
C ASP A 227 15.24 10.74 -4.25
N VAL A 228 14.92 11.33 -5.40
CA VAL A 228 13.66 12.08 -5.55
C VAL A 228 12.45 11.17 -5.35
N VAL A 229 12.48 9.93 -5.85
CA VAL A 229 11.40 8.96 -5.62
C VAL A 229 11.28 8.61 -4.13
N THR A 230 12.41 8.43 -3.44
CA THR A 230 12.40 8.16 -1.99
C THR A 230 11.85 9.37 -1.20
N TYR A 231 12.16 10.60 -1.62
CA TYR A 231 11.56 11.81 -1.08
C TYR A 231 10.05 11.90 -1.36
N LEU A 232 9.61 11.59 -2.58
CA LEU A 232 8.19 11.56 -2.94
C LEU A 232 7.45 10.49 -2.12
N ARG A 233 8.05 9.32 -1.89
CA ARG A 233 7.49 8.29 -1.02
C ARG A 233 7.29 8.81 0.41
N TRP A 234 8.30 9.49 0.96
CA TRP A 234 8.20 10.13 2.27
C TRP A 234 7.13 11.23 2.29
N ALA A 235 7.02 12.05 1.25
CA ALA A 235 6.04 13.11 1.15
C ALA A 235 4.61 12.56 1.12
N CYS A 236 4.39 11.47 0.39
CA CYS A 236 3.10 10.77 0.34
C CYS A 236 2.75 10.13 1.68
N GLU A 237 3.75 9.52 2.33
CA GLU A 237 3.56 8.67 3.49
C GLU A 237 4.49 9.03 4.66
N GLN A 238 4.28 10.21 5.25
CA GLN A 238 5.06 10.67 6.41
C GLN A 238 4.91 9.78 7.65
N TRP A 239 3.87 8.94 7.68
CA TRP A 239 3.61 7.96 8.73
C TRP A 239 4.27 6.59 8.47
N HIS A 240 4.98 6.39 7.35
CA HIS A 240 5.53 5.09 6.92
C HIS A 240 6.29 4.34 8.04
N ASP A 241 7.29 5.00 8.63
CA ASP A 241 8.15 4.35 9.64
C ASP A 241 7.38 4.06 10.92
N LYS A 242 6.53 4.99 11.37
CA LYS A 242 5.68 4.80 12.54
C LYS A 242 4.63 3.72 12.32
N ARG A 243 4.08 3.60 11.11
CA ARG A 243 3.16 2.52 10.71
C ARG A 243 3.84 1.17 10.86
N LYS A 244 5.05 1.01 10.32
CA LYS A 244 5.80 -0.25 10.40
C LYS A 244 6.21 -0.55 11.85
N GLN A 245 6.63 0.44 12.62
CA GLN A 245 6.90 0.28 14.05
C GLN A 245 5.67 -0.22 14.82
N TYR A 246 4.49 0.35 14.58
CA TYR A 246 3.25 -0.12 15.19
C TYR A 246 2.82 -1.49 14.68
N ALA A 247 3.03 -1.80 13.40
CA ALA A 247 2.80 -3.12 12.85
C ALA A 247 3.64 -4.18 13.57
N ILE A 248 4.92 -3.91 13.86
CA ILE A 248 5.79 -4.79 14.64
C ILE A 248 5.26 -4.96 16.07
N LYS A 249 4.93 -3.86 16.75
CA LYS A 249 4.36 -3.91 18.12
C LYS A 249 3.08 -4.74 18.17
N LEU A 250 2.19 -4.55 17.19
CA LEU A 250 0.94 -5.29 17.08
C LEU A 250 1.17 -6.76 16.73
N ALA A 251 2.10 -7.06 15.82
CA ALA A 251 2.48 -8.41 15.44
C ALA A 251 3.06 -9.21 16.61
N LEU A 252 3.74 -8.55 17.56
CA LEU A 252 4.22 -9.17 18.80
C LEU A 252 3.08 -9.34 19.84
N LEU A 253 2.15 -8.39 19.91
CA LEU A 253 1.05 -8.42 20.89
C LEU A 253 -0.05 -9.43 20.52
N ILE A 254 -0.44 -9.51 19.25
CA ILE A 254 -1.55 -10.36 18.79
C ILE A 254 -1.36 -11.84 19.17
N PRO A 255 -0.21 -12.48 18.97
CA PRO A 255 0.00 -13.88 19.35
C PRO A 255 -0.15 -14.11 20.86
N ILE A 256 0.34 -13.18 21.69
CA ILE A 256 0.26 -13.27 23.15
C ILE A 256 -1.20 -13.21 23.60
N VAL A 257 -1.94 -12.20 23.13
CA VAL A 257 -3.36 -12.05 23.45
C VAL A 257 -4.16 -13.22 22.91
N SER A 258 -3.89 -13.67 21.68
CA SER A 258 -4.55 -14.81 21.05
C SER A 258 -4.30 -16.09 21.85
N PHE A 259 -3.09 -16.31 22.34
CA PHE A 259 -2.76 -17.47 23.18
C PHE A 259 -3.58 -17.47 24.47
N VAL A 260 -3.64 -16.33 25.18
CA VAL A 260 -4.43 -16.19 26.41
C VAL A 260 -5.92 -16.43 26.14
N LEU A 261 -6.47 -15.84 25.08
CA LEU A 261 -7.88 -16.00 24.70
C LEU A 261 -8.21 -17.44 24.31
N VAL A 262 -7.36 -18.08 23.51
CA VAL A 262 -7.55 -19.48 23.10
C VAL A 262 -7.43 -20.41 24.31
N TYR A 263 -6.47 -20.16 25.20
CA TYR A 263 -6.33 -20.92 26.45
C TYR A 263 -7.56 -20.76 27.34
N TRP A 264 -8.02 -19.53 27.57
CA TRP A 264 -9.21 -19.25 28.36
C TRP A 264 -10.46 -19.91 27.76
N LYS A 265 -10.63 -19.80 26.44
CA LYS A 265 -11.70 -20.48 25.71
C LYS A 265 -11.62 -21.99 25.91
N ARG A 266 -10.44 -22.62 25.80
CA ARG A 266 -10.29 -24.06 26.05
C ARG A 266 -10.63 -24.41 27.49
N LYS A 267 -10.18 -23.63 28.47
CA LYS A 267 -10.47 -23.80 29.90
C LYS A 267 -11.97 -23.78 30.18
N VAL A 268 -12.69 -22.75 29.75
CA VAL A 268 -14.15 -22.63 29.96
C VAL A 268 -14.91 -23.77 29.29
N TRP A 269 -14.52 -24.13 28.06
CA TRP A 269 -15.19 -25.18 27.30
C TRP A 269 -14.84 -26.60 27.75
N THR A 270 -13.92 -26.78 28.72
CA THR A 270 -13.56 -28.13 29.20
C THR A 270 -14.78 -28.90 29.70
N GLN A 271 -15.66 -28.27 30.48
CA GLN A 271 -16.83 -28.94 31.07
C GLN A 271 -17.73 -29.57 30.01
N ILE A 272 -18.12 -28.79 29.00
CA ILE A 272 -18.96 -29.25 27.88
C ILE A 272 -18.22 -30.29 27.01
N LYS A 273 -16.91 -30.11 26.81
CA LYS A 273 -16.12 -31.01 25.95
C LYS A 273 -15.73 -32.31 26.63
N SER A 274 -15.64 -32.35 27.96
CA SER A 274 -15.35 -33.55 28.75
C SER A 274 -16.61 -34.29 29.21
N GLU A 275 -17.80 -33.72 28.98
CA GLU A 275 -19.07 -34.30 29.38
C GLU A 275 -19.27 -35.69 28.76
N LYS A 276 -19.56 -36.67 29.61
CA LYS A 276 -19.92 -38.03 29.20
C LYS A 276 -21.39 -38.24 29.44
N TRP A 277 -22.13 -38.53 28.38
CA TRP A 277 -23.55 -38.81 28.44
C TRP A 277 -23.76 -40.30 28.69
N PHE A 278 -24.49 -40.64 29.74
CA PHE A 278 -25.05 -41.98 29.91
C PHE A 278 -26.57 -41.85 29.80
N HIS A 279 -27.16 -42.62 28.89
CA HIS A 279 -28.61 -42.67 28.76
C HIS A 279 -29.15 -43.69 29.78
N ARG A 280 -29.88 -43.25 30.80
CA ARG A 280 -30.56 -44.14 31.74
C ARG A 280 -32.04 -44.20 31.42
N THR A 281 -32.52 -45.39 31.08
CA THR A 281 -33.96 -45.64 30.95
C THR A 281 -34.63 -45.60 32.33
N VAL A 282 -35.85 -45.07 32.38
CA VAL A 282 -36.66 -45.05 33.61
C VAL A 282 -37.21 -46.47 33.86
N LYS A 283 -37.16 -46.95 35.10
CA LYS A 283 -37.70 -48.28 35.48
C LYS A 283 -39.17 -48.38 35.02
N GLY A 284 -39.48 -49.38 34.18
CA GLY A 284 -40.80 -49.55 33.54
C GLY A 284 -40.93 -49.01 32.11
N ARG A 285 -39.91 -48.30 31.59
CA ARG A 285 -39.76 -47.91 30.17
C ARG A 285 -38.48 -48.49 29.56
N GLU A 286 -38.17 -49.72 29.94
CA GLU A 286 -37.11 -50.52 29.31
C GLU A 286 -37.70 -51.25 28.11
N TRP A 287 -36.91 -51.40 27.04
CA TRP A 287 -37.36 -52.21 25.91
C TRP A 287 -37.40 -53.68 26.34
N THR A 288 -38.59 -54.27 26.27
CA THR A 288 -38.80 -55.72 26.31
C THR A 288 -39.35 -56.17 24.95
N PRO A 289 -39.24 -57.46 24.57
CA PRO A 289 -39.80 -57.97 23.32
C PRO A 289 -41.29 -57.65 23.15
N ASP A 290 -42.02 -57.51 24.26
CA ASP A 290 -43.45 -57.21 24.30
C ASP A 290 -43.75 -55.72 24.57
N SER A 291 -42.72 -54.87 24.66
CA SER A 291 -42.90 -53.43 24.92
C SER A 291 -43.37 -52.68 23.67
N LYS A 292 -44.17 -51.62 23.86
CA LYS A 292 -44.59 -50.72 22.78
C LYS A 292 -43.48 -49.77 22.30
N PHE A 293 -42.28 -49.83 22.89
CA PHE A 293 -41.16 -48.95 22.56
C PHE A 293 -40.26 -49.62 21.50
N PRO A 294 -39.59 -48.84 20.63
CA PRO A 294 -38.66 -49.42 19.66
C PRO A 294 -37.40 -49.98 20.34
N PRO A 295 -36.77 -51.03 19.77
CA PRO A 295 -35.54 -51.62 20.31
C PRO A 295 -34.40 -50.60 20.30
N PRO A 296 -33.45 -50.70 21.25
CA PRO A 296 -32.28 -49.84 21.25
C PRO A 296 -31.45 -50.04 19.96
N PRO A 297 -30.76 -49.00 19.46
CA PRO A 297 -29.85 -49.12 18.32
C PRO A 297 -28.79 -50.20 18.59
N LYS A 298 -28.49 -51.04 17.58
CA LYS A 298 -27.54 -52.17 17.71
C LYS A 298 -26.15 -51.77 18.18
N ASP A 299 -25.77 -50.50 18.01
CA ASP A 299 -24.44 -49.98 18.29
C ASP A 299 -24.38 -49.15 19.59
N ALA A 300 -25.43 -49.19 20.41
CA ALA A 300 -25.46 -48.46 21.68
C ALA A 300 -24.44 -49.08 22.67
N PRO A 301 -23.60 -48.28 23.35
CA PRO A 301 -22.65 -48.80 24.33
C PRO A 301 -23.38 -49.51 25.46
N SER A 302 -22.89 -50.69 25.86
CA SER A 302 -23.47 -51.46 26.97
C SER A 302 -23.45 -50.61 28.25
N LEU A 303 -24.62 -50.24 28.76
CA LEU A 303 -24.74 -49.48 30.00
C LEU A 303 -24.27 -50.35 31.18
N LYS A 304 -23.00 -50.24 31.58
CA LYS A 304 -22.53 -50.86 32.82
C LYS A 304 -23.21 -50.14 34.00
N ARG A 305 -24.00 -50.87 34.79
CA ARG A 305 -24.36 -50.44 36.15
C ARG A 305 -23.07 -50.37 36.97
N LEU A 306 -22.67 -49.17 37.38
CA LEU A 306 -21.83 -49.04 38.56
C LEU A 306 -22.78 -49.27 39.74
N ASN A 307 -22.57 -50.39 40.45
CA ASN A 307 -23.24 -50.69 41.72
C ASN A 307 -22.78 -49.73 42.81
#